data_AF-A0AAN8IVX2-F1
#
_entry.id   AF-A0AAN8IVX2-F1
#
_cell.length_a   1.000
_cell.length_b   1.000
_cell.length_c   1.000
_cell.angle_alpha   90.00
_cell.angle_beta   90.00
_cell.angle_gamma   90.00
#
_symmetry.space_group_name_H-M   'P 1'
#
loop_
_entity.id
_entity.type
_entity.pdbx_description
1 polymer ?
#
loop_
_entity_poly.entity_id
_entity_poly.type
_entity_poly.pdbx_seq_one_letter_code
_entity_poly.pdbx_strand_id
1 'polypeptide(L)'
;IRHILVHGDLYSSNILWQNGVVKAVIDYQDLVRLFSTGLAATERKSNTVELLEHYRKTIISLIPDLKGILTTEWLLSCYKTIFPMAGLWAIVSLHASFESTTSQGPMDSTKLKIVVGKIHGIAADILEAVHSNRKQ
;
A
#
# COMPACT_ATOMS: atom_id res chain seq x y z
N ILE A 1 -21.94 -7.06 6.47
CA ILE A 1 -21.11 -5.84 6.42
C ILE A 1 -20.30 -5.91 5.13
N ARG A 2 -20.41 -4.93 4.21
CA ARG A 2 -19.56 -4.89 3.01
C ARG A 2 -18.26 -4.17 3.37
N HIS A 3 -17.13 -4.83 3.23
CA HIS A 3 -15.82 -4.19 3.35
C HIS A 3 -15.62 -3.29 2.14
N ILE A 4 -15.40 -2.00 2.39
CA ILE A 4 -15.17 -1.00 1.35
C ILE A 4 -13.69 -0.61 1.44
N LEU A 5 -12.98 -0.65 0.32
CA LEU A 5 -11.61 -0.16 0.24
C LEU A 5 -11.66 1.38 0.24
N VAL A 6 -11.15 2.00 1.30
CA VAL A 6 -11.09 3.46 1.43
C VAL A 6 -9.64 3.90 1.23
N HIS A 7 -9.41 4.90 0.36
CA HIS A 7 -8.07 5.45 0.11
C HIS A 7 -7.41 5.97 1.39
N GLY A 8 -8.19 6.46 2.37
CA GLY A 8 -7.68 7.07 3.60
C GLY A 8 -7.48 8.58 3.46
N ASP A 9 -7.04 9.04 2.28
CA ASP A 9 -6.94 10.48 1.98
C ASP A 9 -7.24 10.82 0.50
N LEU A 10 -8.45 10.50 -0.01
CA LEU A 10 -8.86 10.91 -1.36
C LEU A 10 -9.35 12.38 -1.36
N TYR A 11 -8.52 13.30 -0.87
CA TYR A 11 -8.81 14.74 -0.85
C TYR A 11 -8.60 15.35 -2.24
N SER A 12 -9.19 16.51 -2.54
CA SER A 12 -9.06 17.14 -3.87
C SER A 12 -7.61 17.45 -4.27
N SER A 13 -6.72 17.62 -3.28
CA SER A 13 -5.28 17.77 -3.48
C SER A 13 -4.61 16.52 -4.05
N ASN A 14 -5.22 15.35 -3.87
CA ASN A 14 -4.73 14.06 -4.33
C ASN A 14 -5.32 13.66 -5.69
N ILE A 15 -5.95 14.61 -6.40
CA ILE A 15 -6.48 14.43 -7.75
C ILE A 15 -5.93 15.56 -8.63
N LEU A 16 -5.20 15.20 -9.68
CA LEU A 16 -4.70 16.15 -10.67
C LEU A 16 -5.80 16.46 -11.69
N TRP A 17 -6.12 17.75 -11.83
CA TRP A 17 -7.09 18.27 -12.79
C TRP A 17 -6.39 19.11 -13.86
N GLN A 18 -6.86 19.02 -15.10
CA GLN A 18 -6.45 19.90 -16.18
C GLN A 18 -7.65 20.26 -17.04
N ASN A 19 -7.94 21.56 -17.16
CA ASN A 19 -9.06 22.10 -17.93
C ASN A 19 -10.42 21.48 -17.55
N GLY A 20 -10.66 21.27 -16.25
CA GLY A 20 -11.90 20.67 -15.74
C GLY A 20 -12.00 19.15 -15.91
N VAL A 21 -10.96 18.49 -16.43
CA VAL A 21 -10.91 17.03 -16.61
C VAL A 21 -9.90 16.42 -15.65
N VAL A 22 -10.25 15.30 -15.01
CA VAL A 22 -9.30 14.55 -14.17
C VAL A 22 -8.20 13.92 -15.01
N LYS A 23 -6.95 14.14 -14.64
CA LYS A 23 -5.76 13.62 -15.33
C LYS A 23 -5.05 12.51 -14.58
N ALA A 24 -5.09 12.51 -13.25
CA ALA A 24 -4.54 11.44 -12.43
C ALA A 24 -5.09 11.51 -11.01
N VAL A 25 -5.01 10.38 -10.30
CA VAL A 25 -5.02 10.36 -8.83
C VAL A 25 -3.56 10.30 -8.38
N ILE A 26 -3.22 10.97 -7.30
CA ILE A 26 -1.90 10.94 -6.66
C ILE A 26 -2.06 10.47 -5.21
N ASP A 27 -0.95 10.16 -4.55
CA ASP A 27 -0.88 9.67 -3.17
C ASP A 27 -1.14 8.16 -2.94
N TYR A 28 -0.44 7.33 -3.72
CA TYR A 28 -0.43 5.86 -3.60
C TYR A 28 0.26 5.32 -2.33
N GLN A 29 0.79 6.19 -1.47
CA GLN A 29 1.45 5.78 -0.22
C GLN A 29 0.46 5.07 0.72
N ASP A 30 -0.81 5.47 0.68
CA ASP A 30 -1.87 4.85 1.45
C ASP A 30 -2.14 3.40 1.07
N LEU A 31 -2.05 3.05 -0.21
CA LEU A 31 -2.18 1.66 -0.65
C LEU A 31 -1.02 0.81 -0.15
N VAL A 32 0.21 1.34 -0.21
CA VAL A 32 1.39 0.64 0.33
C VAL A 32 1.24 0.45 1.84
N ARG A 33 0.79 1.49 2.57
CA ARG A 33 0.53 1.41 4.00
C ARG A 33 -0.52 0.35 4.30
N LEU A 34 -1.68 0.41 3.66
CA LEU A 34 -2.78 -0.53 3.85
C LEU A 34 -2.37 -1.97 3.58
N PHE A 35 -1.68 -2.23 2.48
CA PHE A 35 -1.23 -3.58 2.13
C PHE A 35 -0.14 -4.06 3.10
N SER A 36 0.74 -3.17 3.54
CA SER A 36 1.87 -3.51 4.41
C SER A 36 1.46 -3.74 5.87
N THR A 37 0.49 -2.97 6.38
CA THR A 37 -0.01 -3.12 7.75
C THR A 37 -1.17 -4.10 7.84
N GLY A 38 -1.93 -4.30 6.76
CA GLY A 38 -3.10 -5.17 6.73
C GLY A 38 -2.78 -6.64 6.45
N LEU A 39 -1.83 -6.92 5.55
CA LEU A 39 -1.57 -8.27 5.04
C LEU A 39 -0.26 -8.85 5.58
N ALA A 40 -0.17 -10.18 5.58
CA ALA A 40 1.13 -10.84 5.67
C ALA A 40 1.94 -10.60 4.39
N ALA A 41 3.26 -10.76 4.47
CA ALA A 41 4.15 -10.53 3.33
C ALA A 41 3.83 -11.42 2.12
N THR A 42 3.54 -12.69 2.36
CA THR A 42 3.16 -13.66 1.32
C THR A 42 1.85 -13.28 0.65
N GLU A 43 0.84 -12.92 1.43
CA GLU A 43 -0.47 -12.47 0.95
C GLU A 43 -0.36 -11.16 0.15
N ARG A 44 0.47 -10.22 0.61
CA ARG A 44 0.73 -8.99 -0.14
C ARG A 44 1.31 -9.32 -1.52
N LYS A 45 2.36 -10.15 -1.59
CA LYS A 45 2.97 -10.53 -2.87
C LYS A 45 2.00 -11.22 -3.82
N SER A 46 1.20 -12.17 -3.32
CA SER A 46 0.26 -12.91 -4.17
C SER A 46 -0.93 -12.08 -4.63
N ASN A 47 -1.39 -11.12 -3.82
CA ASN A 47 -2.65 -10.41 -4.06
C ASN A 47 -2.49 -8.96 -4.53
N THR A 48 -1.26 -8.42 -4.63
CA THR A 48 -1.04 -7.00 -4.99
C THR A 48 -1.77 -6.61 -6.27
N VAL A 49 -1.66 -7.40 -7.35
CA VAL A 49 -2.29 -7.08 -8.64
C VAL A 49 -3.82 -7.09 -8.53
N GLU A 50 -4.39 -8.08 -7.84
CA GLU A 50 -5.84 -8.18 -7.64
C GLU A 50 -6.37 -7.01 -6.82
N LEU A 51 -5.67 -6.62 -5.75
CA LEU A 51 -6.05 -5.49 -4.90
C LEU A 51 -5.95 -4.15 -5.65
N LEU A 52 -4.91 -3.96 -6.47
CA LEU A 52 -4.79 -2.78 -7.32
C LEU A 52 -5.90 -2.74 -8.37
N GLU A 53 -6.31 -3.89 -8.93
CA GLU A 53 -7.44 -3.95 -9.85
C GLU A 53 -8.77 -3.63 -9.16
N HIS A 54 -8.96 -4.11 -7.92
CA HIS A 54 -10.12 -3.76 -7.12
C HIS A 54 -10.18 -2.26 -6.82
N TYR A 55 -9.05 -1.67 -6.42
CA TYR A 55 -8.90 -0.22 -6.23
C TYR A 55 -9.24 0.54 -7.52
N ARG A 56 -8.67 0.14 -8.66
CA ARG A 56 -8.91 0.73 -9.97
C ARG A 56 -10.39 0.74 -10.34
N LYS A 57 -11.05 -0.41 -10.23
CA LYS A 57 -12.50 -0.54 -10.51
C LYS A 57 -13.34 0.36 -9.62
N THR A 58 -12.97 0.48 -8.34
CA THR A 58 -13.66 1.34 -7.37
C THR A 58 -13.48 2.82 -7.71
N ILE A 59 -12.27 3.24 -8.07
CA ILE A 59 -12.03 4.64 -8.46
C ILE A 59 -12.72 4.98 -9.79
N ILE A 60 -12.67 4.10 -10.79
CA ILE A 60 -13.33 4.33 -12.08
C ILE A 60 -14.86 4.40 -11.93
N SER A 61 -15.46 3.66 -11.00
CA SER A 61 -16.91 3.76 -10.77
C SER A 61 -17.32 5.10 -10.15
N LEU A 62 -16.42 5.73 -9.38
CA LEU A 62 -16.63 7.06 -8.79
C LEU A 62 -16.27 8.19 -9.76
N ILE A 63 -15.24 8.00 -10.58
CA ILE A 63 -14.73 8.98 -11.54
C ILE A 63 -14.56 8.30 -12.91
N PRO A 64 -15.64 8.21 -13.71
CA PRO A 64 -15.61 7.52 -15.00
C PRO A 64 -14.58 8.07 -15.99
N ASP A 65 -14.24 9.36 -15.90
CA ASP A 65 -13.25 10.04 -16.75
C ASP A 65 -11.83 9.44 -16.64
N LEU A 66 -11.53 8.72 -15.54
CA LEU A 66 -10.27 8.02 -15.37
C LEU A 66 -10.19 6.72 -16.18
N LYS A 67 -11.28 6.29 -16.83
CA LYS A 67 -11.28 5.09 -17.66
C LYS A 67 -10.31 5.26 -18.83
N GLY A 68 -9.35 4.34 -18.95
CA GLY A 68 -8.31 4.37 -19.97
C GLY A 68 -7.07 5.19 -19.59
N ILE A 69 -7.18 6.07 -18.58
CA ILE A 69 -6.03 6.76 -17.96
C ILE A 69 -5.48 5.89 -16.83
N LEU A 70 -6.35 5.43 -15.94
CA LEU A 70 -5.99 4.58 -14.80
C LEU A 70 -6.01 3.10 -15.22
N THR A 71 -4.85 2.57 -15.61
CA THR A 71 -4.66 1.16 -15.93
C THR A 71 -4.02 0.41 -14.76
N THR A 72 -4.23 -0.90 -14.71
CA THR A 72 -3.69 -1.79 -13.67
C THR A 72 -2.17 -1.86 -13.77
N GLU A 73 -1.63 -1.87 -14.99
CA GLU A 73 -0.20 -1.87 -15.26
C GLU A 73 0.46 -0.58 -14.77
N TRP A 74 -0.18 0.56 -15.02
CA TRP A 74 0.31 1.85 -14.54
C TRP A 74 0.27 1.93 -13.01
N LEU A 75 -0.82 1.50 -12.37
CA LEU A 75 -0.93 1.40 -10.92
C LEU A 75 0.14 0.49 -10.31
N LEU A 76 0.39 -0.67 -10.92
CA LEU A 76 1.41 -1.60 -10.47
C LEU A 76 2.81 -0.99 -10.60
N SER A 77 3.07 -0.25 -11.67
CA SER A 77 4.32 0.49 -11.85
C SER A 77 4.51 1.53 -10.74
N CYS A 78 3.52 2.39 -10.51
CA CYS A 78 3.54 3.39 -9.44
C CYS A 78 3.74 2.74 -8.06
N TYR A 79 3.02 1.66 -7.77
CA TYR A 79 3.16 0.91 -6.52
C TYR A 79 4.60 0.43 -6.33
N LYS A 80 5.19 -0.23 -7.34
CA LYS A 80 6.57 -0.73 -7.26
C LYS A 80 7.59 0.40 -7.08
N THR A 81 7.40 1.52 -7.78
CA THR A 81 8.30 2.68 -7.68
C THR A 81 8.27 3.30 -6.28
N ILE A 82 7.08 3.44 -5.68
CA ILE A 82 6.94 4.12 -4.38
C ILE A 82 7.16 3.18 -3.19
N PHE A 83 7.01 1.86 -3.38
CA PHE A 83 7.07 0.88 -2.31
C PHE A 83 8.35 0.96 -1.45
N PRO A 84 9.57 1.12 -2.00
CA PRO A 84 10.77 1.20 -1.16
C PRO A 84 10.69 2.32 -0.11
N MET A 85 10.23 3.50 -0.52
CA MET A 85 10.10 4.65 0.38
C MET A 85 8.89 4.52 1.31
N ALA A 86 7.71 4.20 0.77
CA ALA A 86 6.50 4.06 1.56
C ALA A 86 6.55 2.86 2.53
N GLY A 87 7.28 1.80 2.18
CA GLY A 87 7.54 0.64 3.04
C GLY A 87 8.38 1.00 4.26
N LEU A 88 9.39 1.87 4.14
CA LEU A 88 10.14 2.38 5.28
C LEU A 88 9.21 3.12 6.26
N TRP A 89 8.33 3.97 5.75
CA TRP A 89 7.31 4.64 6.55
C TRP A 89 6.31 3.67 7.19
N ALA A 90 5.95 2.59 6.49
CA ALA A 90 5.08 1.55 7.03
C ALA A 90 5.74 0.80 8.21
N ILE A 91 7.05 0.56 8.17
CA ILE A 91 7.79 -0.02 9.31
C ILE A 91 7.71 0.92 10.53
N VAL A 92 7.93 2.22 10.34
CA VAL A 92 7.78 3.21 11.42
C VAL A 92 6.35 3.21 11.97
N SER A 93 5.35 3.09 11.10
CA SER A 93 3.94 3.03 11.51
C SER A 93 3.59 1.78 12.33
N LEU A 94 4.36 0.70 12.18
CA LEU A 94 4.21 -0.52 12.99
C LEU A 94 4.83 -0.39 14.39
N HIS A 95 5.53 0.72 14.71
CA HIS A 95 6.13 0.96 16.02
C HIS A 95 5.13 0.82 17.16
N ALA A 96 3.98 1.50 17.08
CA ALA A 96 2.95 1.44 18.12
C ALA A 96 2.39 0.02 18.30
N SER A 97 2.26 -0.75 17.20
CA SER A 97 1.85 -2.15 17.28
C SER A 97 2.91 -3.01 17.96
N PHE A 98 4.19 -2.80 17.62
CA PHE A 98 5.31 -3.49 18.25
C PHE A 98 5.38 -3.18 19.75
N GLU A 99 5.37 -1.90 20.12
CA GLU A 99 5.34 -1.42 21.50
C GLU A 99 4.16 -2.01 22.28
N SER A 100 2.95 -2.01 21.71
CA SER A 100 1.77 -2.58 22.38
C SER A 100 1.91 -4.07 22.72
N THR A 101 2.73 -4.80 21.96
CA THR A 101 2.98 -6.24 22.19
C THR A 101 4.14 -6.52 23.12
N THR A 102 5.03 -5.55 23.37
CA THR A 102 6.26 -5.74 24.15
C THR A 102 6.26 -5.00 25.48
N SER A 103 5.51 -3.89 25.59
CA SER A 103 5.51 -3.01 26.78
C SER A 103 4.56 -3.43 27.89
N GLN A 104 3.62 -4.33 27.63
CA GLN A 104 2.68 -4.85 28.63
C GLN A 104 3.01 -6.31 28.95
N GLY A 105 3.12 -6.67 30.23
CA GLY A 105 3.29 -8.06 30.64
C GLY A 105 1.97 -8.83 30.66
N PRO A 106 1.98 -10.18 30.52
CA PRO A 106 2.93 -10.97 29.76
C PRO A 106 2.79 -10.69 28.25
N MET A 107 3.92 -10.82 27.54
CA MET A 107 4.03 -10.56 26.10
C MET A 107 3.05 -11.41 25.27
N ASP A 108 2.28 -10.76 24.40
CA ASP A 108 1.43 -11.44 23.41
C ASP A 108 2.32 -11.99 22.28
N SER A 109 2.87 -13.18 22.48
CA SER A 109 3.80 -13.84 21.56
C SER A 109 3.21 -14.05 20.16
N THR A 110 1.89 -14.21 20.06
CA THR A 110 1.20 -14.40 18.80
C THR A 110 1.15 -13.09 18.01
N LYS A 111 0.70 -12.00 18.64
CA LYS A 111 0.72 -10.68 18.01
C LYS A 111 2.12 -10.21 17.69
N LEU A 112 3.09 -10.45 18.57
CA LEU A 112 4.48 -10.09 18.32
C LEU A 112 5.02 -10.81 17.08
N LYS A 113 4.75 -12.11 16.93
CA LYS A 113 5.15 -12.87 15.72
C LYS A 113 4.55 -12.29 14.45
N ILE A 114 3.28 -11.85 14.50
CA ILE A 114 2.61 -11.20 13.37
C ILE A 114 3.28 -9.86 13.03
N VAL A 115 3.50 -8.99 14.02
CA VAL A 115 4.09 -7.65 13.82
C VAL A 115 5.52 -7.77 13.29
N VAL A 116 6.36 -8.61 13.91
CA VAL A 116 7.74 -8.87 13.46
C VAL A 116 7.76 -9.48 12.06
N GLY A 117 6.85 -10.43 11.78
CA GLY A 117 6.71 -11.01 10.45
C GLY A 117 6.40 -9.97 9.38
N LYS A 118 5.56 -8.98 9.68
CA LYS A 118 5.27 -7.85 8.78
C LYS A 118 6.49 -6.96 8.57
N ILE A 119 7.20 -6.58 9.65
CA ILE A 119 8.42 -5.76 9.57
C ILE A 119 9.47 -6.45 8.69
N HIS A 120 9.78 -7.72 8.95
CA HIS A 120 10.73 -8.49 8.15
C HIS A 120 10.30 -8.60 6.69
N GLY A 121 9.01 -8.86 6.44
CA GLY A 121 8.49 -8.94 5.09
C GLY A 121 8.60 -7.64 4.32
N ILE A 122 8.30 -6.49 4.94
CA ILE A 122 8.45 -5.18 4.29
C ILE A 122 9.93 -4.90 4.01
N ALA A 123 10.82 -5.17 4.97
CA ALA A 123 12.27 -4.98 4.77
C ALA A 123 12.81 -5.85 3.61
N ALA A 124 12.38 -7.11 3.52
CA ALA A 124 12.76 -8.00 2.41
C ALA A 124 12.29 -7.45 1.06
N ASP A 125 11.05 -6.99 0.97
CA ASP A 125 10.49 -6.43 -0.27
C ASP A 125 11.22 -5.15 -0.71
N ILE A 126 11.61 -4.29 0.23
CA ILE A 126 12.43 -3.10 -0.04
C ILE A 126 13.77 -3.50 -0.64
N LEU A 127 14.44 -4.48 -0.02
CA LEU A 127 15.74 -4.97 -0.50
C LEU A 127 15.60 -5.56 -1.90
N GLU A 128 14.60 -6.40 -2.16
CA GLU A 128 14.32 -6.94 -3.49
C GLU A 128 14.17 -5.83 -4.54
N ALA A 129 13.36 -4.81 -4.25
CA ALA A 129 13.11 -3.69 -5.16
C ALA A 129 14.39 -2.87 -5.45
N VAL A 130 15.22 -2.59 -4.43
CA VAL A 130 16.48 -1.86 -4.60
C VAL A 130 17.48 -2.67 -5.43
N HIS A 131 17.57 -3.98 -5.23
CA HIS A 131 18.46 -4.84 -6.02
C HIS A 131 18.01 -4.97 -7.47
N SER A 132 16.70 -5.01 -7.73
CA SER A 132 16.16 -5.00 -9.09
C SER A 132 16.49 -3.70 -9.84
N ASN A 133 16.40 -2.55 -9.17
CA ASN A 133 16.70 -1.24 -9.77
C ASN A 133 18.18 -1.01 -10.07
N ARG A 134 19.10 -1.74 -9.40
CA ARG A 134 20.55 -1.66 -9.68
C ARG A 134 21.00 -2.51 -10.88
N LYS A 135 20.13 -3.35 -11.44
CA LYS A 135 20.43 -4.25 -12.57
C LYS A 135 19.90 -3.74 -13.93
N GLN A 136 19.23 -2.59 -13.94
CA GLN A 136 18.81 -1.87 -15.14
C GLN A 136 19.78 -0.71 -15.41
#